data_AF-A0A9E2ALK6-F1
#
_entry.id   AF-A0A9E2ALK6-F1
#
_cell.length_a   1.000
_cell.length_b   1.000
_cell.length_c   1.000
_cell.angle_alpha   90.00
_cell.angle_beta   90.00
_cell.angle_gamma   90.00
#
_symmetry.space_group_name_H-M   'P 1'
#
loop_
_entity.id
_entity.type
_entity.pdbx_description
1 polymer ?
#
loop_
_entity_poly.entity_id
_entity_poly.type
_entity_poly.pdbx_seq_one_letter_code
_entity_poly.pdbx_strand_id
1 'polypeptide(L)'
;MLRIRLNKIRLFARHGYYEEEFLLGGEYLIDIDVEVLQGNLSTDQIEDTLNYESLYAICIEEMAQRSTLLEHVIYRIKSNIISTFHQQVGSLEISLQKVNPPLGGSVESSEVVLKESYISRCSKCSKSFGCYNTEECWCKDINLSDVTRTQLKRQYDGCLCEDCLLAHKVS
;
A
#
# COMPACT_ATOMS: atom_id res chain seq x y z
N MET A 1 14.00 2.04 12.17
CA MET A 1 12.83 2.50 11.39
C MET A 1 11.58 2.00 12.11
N LEU A 2 10.51 2.78 12.14
CA LEU A 2 9.26 2.45 12.83
C LEU A 2 8.39 1.57 11.93
N ARG A 3 7.76 0.54 12.49
CA ARG A 3 6.85 -0.37 11.76
C ARG A 3 5.50 -0.48 12.47
N ILE A 4 4.43 -0.49 11.69
CA ILE A 4 3.05 -0.67 12.15
C ILE A 4 2.52 -1.96 11.53
N ARG A 5 2.00 -2.85 12.37
CA ARG A 5 1.61 -4.20 11.96
C ARG A 5 0.22 -4.57 12.43
N LEU A 6 -0.55 -5.16 11.53
CA LEU A 6 -1.73 -5.94 11.86
C LEU A 6 -1.44 -7.39 11.56
N ASN A 7 -1.58 -8.25 12.56
CA ASN A 7 -1.29 -9.68 12.42
C ASN A 7 -2.58 -10.48 12.50
N LYS A 8 -2.70 -11.49 11.64
CA LYS A 8 -3.76 -12.50 11.61
C LYS A 8 -5.17 -11.90 11.64
N ILE A 9 -5.39 -10.87 10.82
CA ILE A 9 -6.73 -10.39 10.49
C ILE A 9 -7.49 -11.56 9.88
N ARG A 10 -8.50 -12.06 10.60
CA ARG A 10 -9.29 -13.23 10.19
C ARG A 10 -10.58 -12.80 9.55
N LEU A 11 -10.76 -13.15 8.28
CA LEU A 11 -11.93 -12.78 7.50
C LEU A 11 -12.51 -13.97 6.75
N PHE A 12 -13.82 -13.94 6.53
CA PHE A 12 -14.51 -14.89 5.67
C PHE A 12 -14.81 -14.22 4.33
N ALA A 13 -14.44 -14.85 3.24
CA ALA A 13 -14.65 -14.31 1.90
C ALA A 13 -14.91 -15.40 0.86
N ARG A 14 -15.30 -14.98 -0.35
CA ARG A 14 -15.65 -15.86 -1.47
C ARG A 14 -14.71 -15.62 -2.63
N HIS A 15 -13.44 -16.03 -2.47
CA HIS A 15 -12.44 -15.98 -3.52
C HIS A 15 -12.01 -17.40 -3.93
N GLY A 16 -11.70 -17.57 -5.19
CA GLY A 16 -11.31 -18.87 -5.71
C GLY A 16 -11.50 -18.96 -7.20
N TYR A 17 -10.95 -20.01 -7.81
CA TYR A 17 -11.15 -20.27 -9.23
C TYR A 17 -12.40 -21.11 -9.47
N TYR A 18 -12.69 -22.03 -8.56
CA TYR A 18 -13.78 -22.99 -8.69
C TYR A 18 -15.12 -22.39 -8.26
N GLU A 19 -16.21 -22.83 -8.89
CA GLU A 19 -17.56 -22.32 -8.60
C GLU A 19 -17.98 -22.59 -7.15
N GLU A 20 -17.59 -23.74 -6.63
CA GLU A 20 -17.86 -24.17 -5.26
C GLU A 20 -17.23 -23.21 -4.25
N GLU A 21 -16.05 -22.66 -4.53
CA GLU A 21 -15.37 -21.69 -3.67
C GLU A 21 -16.13 -20.37 -3.59
N PHE A 22 -16.83 -20.00 -4.66
CA PHE A 22 -17.68 -18.81 -4.67
C PHE A 22 -18.99 -19.00 -3.91
N LEU A 23 -19.50 -20.23 -3.86
CA LEU A 23 -20.72 -20.55 -3.12
C LEU A 23 -20.44 -20.71 -1.63
N LEU A 24 -19.47 -21.56 -1.31
CA LEU A 24 -19.15 -21.96 0.06
C LEU A 24 -18.34 -20.88 0.78
N GLY A 25 -17.41 -20.22 0.10
CA GLY A 25 -16.44 -19.31 0.72
C GLY A 25 -15.39 -20.05 1.56
N GLY A 26 -14.53 -19.28 2.23
CA GLY A 26 -13.48 -19.80 3.08
C GLY A 26 -12.95 -18.75 4.06
N GLU A 27 -12.16 -19.22 5.02
CA GLU A 27 -11.43 -18.37 5.95
C GLU A 27 -10.09 -17.91 5.35
N TYR A 28 -9.76 -16.66 5.60
CA TYR A 28 -8.53 -16.02 5.19
C TYR A 28 -7.86 -15.36 6.38
N LEU A 29 -6.53 -15.37 6.37
CA LEU A 29 -5.70 -14.64 7.33
C LEU A 29 -4.86 -13.63 6.57
N ILE A 30 -4.86 -12.39 7.05
CA ILE A 30 -4.09 -11.29 6.45
C ILE A 30 -3.12 -10.77 7.49
N ASP A 31 -1.84 -10.66 7.12
CA ASP A 31 -0.85 -9.88 7.85
C ASP A 31 -0.49 -8.65 7.00
N ILE A 32 -0.46 -7.47 7.62
CA ILE A 32 0.04 -6.23 7.02
C ILE A 32 1.19 -5.71 7.89
N ASP A 33 2.30 -5.39 7.26
CA ASP A 33 3.46 -4.76 7.88
C ASP A 33 3.91 -3.55 7.06
N VAL A 34 3.80 -2.37 7.67
CA VAL A 34 4.14 -1.09 7.04
C VAL A 34 5.31 -0.45 7.76
N GLU A 35 6.33 -0.09 7.01
CA GLU A 35 7.40 0.77 7.49
C GLU A 35 7.08 2.23 7.20
N VAL A 36 7.11 3.07 8.24
CA VAL A 36 6.71 4.48 8.14
C VAL A 36 7.92 5.38 7.84
N LEU A 37 7.79 6.26 6.85
CA LEU A 37 8.82 7.22 6.42
C LEU A 37 9.07 8.32 7.45
N GLN A 38 8.00 8.85 8.03
CA GLN A 38 8.02 9.95 8.99
C GLN A 38 7.05 9.62 10.11
N GLY A 39 7.54 8.94 11.16
CA GLY A 39 6.79 8.83 12.41
C GLY A 39 7.30 9.90 13.35
N ASN A 40 6.48 10.94 13.63
CA ASN A 40 6.84 11.89 14.66
C ASN A 40 6.54 11.28 16.04
N LEU A 41 7.51 10.57 16.61
CA LEU A 41 7.37 9.96 17.93
C LEU A 41 7.33 10.98 19.09
N SER A 42 7.47 12.28 18.80
CA SER A 42 7.40 13.34 19.80
C SER A 42 5.99 13.92 19.99
N THR A 43 5.02 13.48 19.19
CA THR A 43 3.60 13.86 19.29
C THR A 43 2.74 12.62 19.55
N ASP A 44 1.61 12.82 20.23
CA ASP A 44 0.59 11.79 20.52
C ASP A 44 -0.64 12.00 19.64
N GLN A 45 -0.43 12.38 18.38
CA GLN A 45 -1.49 12.66 17.41
C GLN A 45 -1.57 11.54 16.38
N ILE A 46 -2.78 11.06 16.13
CA ILE A 46 -3.01 9.94 15.20
C ILE A 46 -2.77 10.37 13.75
N GLU A 47 -2.88 11.66 13.46
CA GLU A 47 -2.63 12.28 12.17
C GLU A 47 -1.15 12.25 11.77
N ASP A 48 -0.25 12.17 12.76
CA ASP A 48 1.21 12.12 12.56
C ASP A 48 1.74 10.69 12.30
N THR A 49 0.84 9.71 12.21
CA THR A 49 1.18 8.31 11.97
C THR A 49 0.15 7.61 11.09
N LEU A 50 0.44 6.37 10.70
CA LEU A 50 -0.48 5.56 9.95
C LEU A 50 -1.50 4.91 10.89
N ASN A 51 -2.79 5.19 10.68
CA ASN A 51 -3.87 4.59 11.47
C ASN A 51 -4.10 3.13 11.06
N TYR A 52 -3.81 2.19 11.96
CA TYR A 52 -4.03 0.76 11.71
C TYR A 52 -5.53 0.41 11.57
N GLU A 53 -6.46 1.18 12.15
CA GLU A 53 -7.89 0.94 11.94
C GLU A 53 -8.28 1.09 10.47
N SER A 54 -7.66 2.05 9.78
CA SER A 54 -7.86 2.23 8.35
C SER A 54 -7.26 1.07 7.53
N LEU A 55 -6.11 0.50 7.92
CA LEU A 55 -5.59 -0.71 7.28
C LEU A 55 -6.57 -1.88 7.40
N TYR A 56 -7.15 -2.05 8.58
CA TYR A 56 -8.17 -3.08 8.82
C TYR A 56 -9.42 -2.83 7.96
N ALA A 57 -9.91 -1.57 7.92
CA ALA A 57 -11.07 -1.21 7.10
C ALA A 57 -10.83 -1.49 5.60
N ILE A 58 -9.65 -1.16 5.07
CA ILE A 58 -9.25 -1.47 3.69
C ILE A 58 -9.29 -3.00 3.45
N CYS A 59 -8.79 -3.81 4.39
CA CYS A 59 -8.88 -5.28 4.26
C CYS A 59 -10.34 -5.75 4.17
N ILE A 60 -11.23 -5.22 5.01
CA ILE A 60 -12.65 -5.58 4.98
C ILE A 60 -13.27 -5.26 3.62
N GLU A 61 -13.02 -4.05 3.12
CA GLU A 61 -13.56 -3.58 1.84
C GLU A 61 -13.07 -4.44 0.67
N GLU A 62 -11.76 -4.68 0.59
CA GLU A 62 -11.16 -5.40 -0.54
C GLU A 62 -11.46 -6.90 -0.54
N MET A 63 -11.60 -7.51 0.64
CA MET A 63 -11.98 -8.93 0.80
C MET A 63 -13.48 -9.15 0.55
N ALA A 64 -14.32 -8.14 0.71
CA ALA A 64 -15.74 -8.22 0.34
C ALA A 64 -15.92 -8.34 -1.19
N GLN A 65 -14.96 -7.84 -1.97
CA GLN A 65 -14.99 -7.89 -3.43
C GLN A 65 -14.46 -9.22 -3.97
N ARG A 66 -15.38 -10.06 -4.47
CA ARG A 66 -15.06 -11.37 -5.05
C ARG A 66 -13.91 -11.30 -6.06
N SER A 67 -13.06 -12.31 -6.07
CA SER A 67 -11.91 -12.41 -6.99
C SER A 67 -11.56 -13.86 -7.28
N THR A 68 -11.08 -14.09 -8.49
CA THR A 68 -10.61 -15.41 -8.92
C THR A 68 -9.26 -15.78 -8.29
N LEU A 69 -8.37 -14.80 -8.19
CA LEU A 69 -6.98 -14.95 -7.78
C LEU A 69 -6.71 -14.17 -6.50
N LEU A 70 -5.93 -14.75 -5.57
CA LEU A 70 -5.51 -14.07 -4.34
C LEU A 70 -4.51 -12.96 -4.63
N GLU A 71 -3.72 -13.13 -5.69
CA GLU A 71 -2.79 -12.14 -6.26
C GLU A 71 -3.50 -10.85 -6.64
N HIS A 72 -4.74 -10.96 -7.15
CA HIS A 72 -5.52 -9.77 -7.47
C HIS A 72 -6.07 -9.09 -6.22
N VAL A 73 -6.48 -9.87 -5.20
CA VAL A 73 -6.95 -9.33 -3.92
C VAL A 73 -5.83 -8.57 -3.21
N ILE A 74 -4.66 -9.19 -3.07
CA ILE A 74 -3.50 -8.56 -2.41
C ILE A 74 -3.02 -7.32 -3.15
N TYR A 75 -3.10 -7.31 -4.49
CA TYR A 75 -2.81 -6.12 -5.28
C TYR A 75 -3.78 -4.97 -4.98
N ARG A 76 -5.09 -5.23 -4.87
CA ARG A 76 -6.05 -4.16 -4.54
C ARG A 76 -5.85 -3.62 -3.13
N ILE A 77 -5.63 -4.50 -2.14
CA ILE A 77 -5.29 -4.09 -0.77
C ILE A 77 -4.07 -3.18 -0.79
N LYS A 78 -3.00 -3.59 -1.49
CA LYS A 78 -1.81 -2.77 -1.68
C LYS A 78 -2.13 -1.41 -2.30
N SER A 79 -2.81 -1.39 -3.44
CA SER A 79 -3.13 -0.15 -4.16
C SER A 79 -3.95 0.82 -3.31
N ASN A 80 -4.93 0.32 -2.55
CA ASN A 80 -5.76 1.14 -1.67
C ASN A 80 -4.98 1.67 -0.44
N ILE A 81 -4.08 0.86 0.14
CA ILE A 81 -3.15 1.33 1.19
C ILE A 81 -2.23 2.44 0.65
N ILE A 82 -1.66 2.24 -0.54
CA ILE A 82 -0.74 3.20 -1.13
C ILE A 82 -1.44 4.49 -1.49
N SER A 83 -2.64 4.46 -2.09
CA SER A 83 -3.38 5.69 -2.41
C SER A 83 -3.74 6.48 -1.14
N THR A 84 -4.15 5.77 -0.08
CA THR A 84 -4.57 6.37 1.20
C THR A 84 -3.38 6.94 2.00
N PHE A 85 -2.24 6.25 2.03
CA PHE A 85 -1.10 6.56 2.91
C PHE A 85 0.19 6.89 2.16
N HIS A 86 0.07 7.48 0.97
CA HIS A 86 1.19 7.68 0.05
C HIS A 86 2.36 8.50 0.65
N GLN A 87 2.11 9.36 1.64
CA GLN A 87 3.15 10.16 2.32
C GLN A 87 3.84 9.40 3.47
N GLN A 88 3.14 8.43 4.06
CA GLN A 88 3.60 7.71 5.25
C GLN A 88 4.32 6.40 4.92
N VAL A 89 3.94 5.71 3.84
CA VAL A 89 4.45 4.36 3.51
C VAL A 89 5.85 4.42 2.89
N GLY A 90 6.82 3.81 3.54
CA GLY A 90 8.19 3.61 3.04
C GLY A 90 8.41 2.22 2.47
N SER A 91 7.91 1.19 3.15
CA SER A 91 7.81 -0.16 2.63
C SER A 91 6.51 -0.82 3.11
N LEU A 92 6.02 -1.77 2.32
CA LEU A 92 4.77 -2.48 2.57
C LEU A 92 5.00 -3.96 2.30
N GLU A 93 4.63 -4.78 3.28
CA GLU A 93 4.53 -6.22 3.15
C GLU A 93 3.12 -6.66 3.52
N ILE A 94 2.48 -7.40 2.63
CA ILE A 94 1.15 -7.99 2.86
C ILE A 94 1.29 -9.49 2.66
N SER A 95 0.66 -10.28 3.51
CA SER A 95 0.42 -11.70 3.28
C SER A 95 -1.08 -11.96 3.27
N LEU A 96 -1.52 -12.84 2.37
CA LEU A 96 -2.90 -13.31 2.30
C LEU A 96 -2.88 -14.84 2.26
N GLN A 97 -3.35 -15.45 3.34
CA GLN A 97 -3.46 -16.89 3.49
C GLN A 97 -4.90 -17.32 3.26
N LYS A 98 -5.10 -18.37 2.48
CA LYS A 98 -6.34 -19.14 2.43
C LYS A 98 -6.20 -20.35 3.33
N VAL A 99 -7.03 -20.44 4.36
CA VAL A 99 -7.00 -21.53 5.35
C VAL A 99 -7.70 -22.75 4.76
N ASN A 100 -7.10 -23.94 4.92
CA ASN A 100 -7.62 -25.23 4.44
C ASN A 100 -8.07 -25.20 2.95
N PRO A 101 -7.19 -24.83 2.00
CA PRO A 101 -7.54 -24.78 0.59
C PRO A 101 -7.99 -26.15 0.05
N PRO A 102 -8.95 -26.21 -0.88
CA PRO A 102 -9.51 -27.46 -1.39
C PRO A 102 -8.58 -28.13 -2.42
N LEU A 103 -7.48 -28.73 -1.95
CA LEU A 103 -6.45 -29.36 -2.80
C LEU A 103 -6.59 -30.88 -2.95
N GLY A 104 -7.64 -31.48 -2.38
CA GLY A 104 -7.83 -32.94 -2.35
C GLY A 104 -6.95 -33.68 -1.32
N GLY A 105 -6.14 -32.96 -0.54
CA GLY A 105 -5.36 -33.45 0.59
C GLY A 105 -5.36 -32.43 1.74
N SER A 106 -4.81 -32.81 2.89
CA SER A 106 -4.75 -31.91 4.06
C SER A 106 -3.51 -31.02 4.01
N VAL A 107 -3.72 -29.71 3.94
CA VAL A 107 -2.71 -28.67 4.17
C VAL A 107 -3.33 -27.59 5.06
N GLU A 108 -2.52 -26.94 5.90
CA GLU A 108 -3.00 -25.92 6.83
C GLU A 108 -3.50 -24.65 6.10
N SER A 109 -2.70 -24.14 5.16
CA SER A 109 -3.03 -22.96 4.37
C SER A 109 -2.21 -22.89 3.08
N SER A 110 -2.65 -22.05 2.16
CA SER A 110 -1.85 -21.55 1.02
C SER A 110 -1.71 -20.04 1.15
N GLU A 111 -0.54 -19.48 0.84
CA GLU A 111 -0.24 -18.06 1.08
C GLU A 111 0.31 -17.36 -0.17
N VAL A 112 -0.12 -16.12 -0.39
CA VAL A 112 0.51 -15.17 -1.31
C VAL A 112 1.09 -14.03 -0.49
N VAL A 113 2.35 -13.66 -0.79
CA VAL A 113 3.05 -12.55 -0.11
C VAL A 113 3.48 -11.53 -1.15
N LEU A 114 3.19 -10.26 -0.88
CA LEU A 114 3.64 -9.13 -1.67
C LEU A 114 4.51 -8.23 -0.80
N LYS A 115 5.70 -7.88 -1.29
CA LYS A 115 6.64 -6.99 -0.61
C LYS A 115 7.18 -5.94 -1.57
N GLU A 116 7.00 -4.67 -1.23
CA GLU A 116 7.49 -3.53 -2.02
C GLU A 116 8.12 -2.47 -1.11
N SER A 117 9.10 -1.73 -1.66
CA SER A 117 9.73 -0.59 -0.99
C SER A 117 9.69 0.61 -1.93
N TYR A 118 9.36 1.76 -1.36
CA TYR A 118 9.08 2.99 -2.10
C TYR A 118 9.99 4.15 -1.69
N ILE A 119 11.08 3.87 -0.97
CA ILE A 119 11.97 4.91 -0.49
C ILE A 119 12.86 5.39 -1.63
N SER A 120 12.73 6.66 -1.99
CA SER A 120 13.58 7.35 -2.97
C SER A 120 14.28 8.55 -2.35
N ARG A 121 15.39 8.99 -2.96
CA ARG A 121 16.12 10.19 -2.55
C ARG A 121 15.80 11.38 -3.45
N CYS A 122 15.50 12.51 -2.84
CA CYS A 122 15.19 13.74 -3.58
C CYS A 122 16.41 14.27 -4.31
N SER A 123 16.28 14.50 -5.62
CA SER A 123 17.38 15.00 -6.46
C SER A 123 17.80 16.44 -6.16
N LYS A 124 16.97 17.20 -5.43
CA LYS A 124 17.25 18.59 -5.01
C LYS A 124 17.85 18.69 -3.61
N CYS A 125 17.26 18.02 -2.62
CA CYS A 125 17.63 18.17 -1.21
C CYS A 125 18.20 16.90 -0.55
N SER A 126 18.30 15.80 -1.28
CA SER A 126 18.77 14.49 -0.80
C SER A 126 17.95 13.83 0.32
N LYS A 127 16.85 14.45 0.81
CA LYS A 127 15.93 13.84 1.77
C LYS A 127 15.29 12.59 1.17
N SER A 128 15.08 11.57 2.01
CA SER A 128 14.30 10.38 1.66
C SER A 128 12.81 10.69 1.66
N PHE A 129 12.07 10.13 0.72
CA PHE A 129 10.63 10.29 0.59
C PHE A 129 10.01 9.09 -0.15
N GLY A 130 8.68 8.94 -0.06
CA GLY A 130 7.94 7.89 -0.75
C GLY A 130 7.79 8.21 -2.24
N CYS A 131 8.20 7.33 -3.12
CA CYS A 131 8.01 7.45 -4.57
C CYS A 131 7.57 6.11 -5.14
N TYR A 132 6.36 6.08 -5.70
CA TYR A 132 5.77 4.87 -6.27
C TYR A 132 6.16 4.68 -7.75
N ASN A 133 6.65 5.74 -8.40
CA ASN A 133 7.05 5.75 -9.82
C ASN A 133 6.00 5.16 -10.78
N THR A 134 4.73 5.27 -10.42
CA THR A 134 3.56 4.87 -11.21
C THR A 134 2.78 6.09 -11.71
N GLU A 135 1.82 5.86 -12.60
CA GLU A 135 0.87 6.91 -13.02
C GLU A 135 0.01 7.43 -11.87
N GLU A 136 -0.18 6.61 -10.83
CA GLU A 136 -0.94 6.92 -9.62
C GLU A 136 -0.05 7.50 -8.49
N CYS A 137 1.20 7.86 -8.79
CA CYS A 137 2.07 8.44 -7.78
C CYS A 137 1.60 9.85 -7.41
N TRP A 138 1.46 10.12 -6.11
CA TRP A 138 1.02 11.41 -5.52
C TRP A 138 1.62 12.68 -6.13
N CYS A 139 2.84 12.64 -6.68
CA CYS A 139 3.47 13.77 -7.36
C CYS A 139 2.69 14.26 -8.62
N LYS A 140 1.73 13.46 -9.10
CA LYS A 140 0.82 13.78 -10.19
C LYS A 140 -0.29 14.71 -9.73
N ASP A 141 -0.77 14.56 -8.50
CA ASP A 141 -1.86 15.35 -7.91
C ASP A 141 -1.44 16.78 -7.51
N ILE A 142 -0.13 17.04 -7.47
CA ILE A 142 0.37 18.39 -7.22
C ILE A 142 0.09 19.29 -8.42
N ASN A 143 -0.65 20.38 -8.19
CA ASN A 143 -0.96 21.40 -9.19
C ASN A 143 0.30 22.19 -9.63
N LEU A 144 0.98 21.68 -10.65
CA LEU A 144 2.14 22.31 -11.30
C LEU A 144 1.80 22.54 -12.78
N SER A 145 2.11 23.74 -13.28
CA SER A 145 1.97 24.04 -14.71
C SER A 145 2.89 23.16 -15.55
N ASP A 146 2.51 22.90 -16.80
CA ASP A 146 3.32 22.10 -17.75
C ASP A 146 4.71 22.68 -17.97
N VAL A 147 4.81 24.02 -17.95
CA VAL A 147 6.09 24.74 -18.06
C VAL A 147 6.98 24.42 -16.86
N THR A 148 6.45 24.52 -15.64
CA THR A 148 7.18 24.19 -14.41
C THR A 148 7.60 22.71 -14.40
N ARG A 149 6.70 21.79 -14.78
CA ARG A 149 7.04 20.35 -14.86
C ARG A 149 8.17 20.10 -15.85
N THR A 150 8.15 20.75 -17.02
CA THR A 150 9.19 20.63 -18.03
C THR A 150 10.52 21.21 -17.56
N GLN A 151 10.50 22.34 -16.85
CA GLN A 151 11.69 22.95 -16.26
C GLN A 151 12.32 22.05 -15.19
N LEU A 152 11.51 21.51 -14.27
CA LEU A 152 12.01 20.62 -13.21
C LEU A 152 12.65 19.35 -13.80
N LYS A 153 12.04 18.76 -14.83
CA LYS A 153 12.60 17.60 -15.55
C LYS A 153 13.94 17.88 -16.26
N ARG A 154 14.21 19.14 -16.63
CA ARG A 154 15.50 19.54 -17.21
C ARG A 154 16.56 19.84 -16.15
N GLN A 155 16.13 20.23 -14.95
CA GLN A 155 17.01 20.67 -13.88
C GLN A 155 17.48 19.52 -12.97
N TYR A 156 16.67 18.47 -12.84
CA TYR A 156 16.94 17.35 -11.94
C TYR A 156 16.75 16.01 -12.68
N ASP A 157 17.71 15.10 -12.52
CA ASP A 157 17.73 13.79 -13.18
C ASP A 157 16.86 12.73 -12.50
N GLY A 158 16.11 13.10 -11.46
CA GLY A 158 15.29 12.18 -10.69
C GLY A 158 14.13 12.86 -9.96
N CYS A 159 13.40 12.06 -9.19
CA CYS A 159 12.21 12.53 -8.49
C CYS A 159 12.55 13.53 -7.36
N LEU A 160 11.58 14.36 -7.05
CA LEU A 160 11.66 15.38 -6.01
C LEU A 160 10.67 15.05 -4.88
N CYS A 161 11.05 15.32 -3.64
CA CYS A 161 10.15 15.18 -2.51
C CYS A 161 9.05 16.24 -2.53
N GLU A 162 8.00 16.03 -1.74
CA GLU A 162 6.83 16.90 -1.67
C GLU A 162 7.19 18.36 -1.37
N ASP A 163 7.98 18.63 -0.33
CA ASP A 163 8.48 19.99 -0.01
C ASP A 163 9.11 20.69 -1.23
N CYS A 164 9.90 19.95 -2.00
CA CYS A 164 10.64 20.49 -3.13
C CYS A 164 9.74 20.75 -4.34
N LEU A 165 8.65 19.98 -4.50
CA LEU A 165 7.65 20.18 -5.54
C LEU A 165 6.68 21.32 -5.18
N LEU A 166 6.19 21.35 -3.94
CA LEU A 166 5.25 22.37 -3.46
C LEU A 166 5.83 23.79 -3.49
N ALA A 167 7.15 23.93 -3.36
CA ALA A 167 7.85 25.21 -3.56
C ALA A 167 7.64 25.85 -4.96
N HIS A 168 7.09 25.10 -5.92
CA HIS A 168 6.80 25.57 -7.28
C HIS A 168 5.30 25.48 -7.65
N LYS A 169 4.42 25.22 -6.66
CA LYS A 169 2.97 25.11 -6.86
C LYS A 169 2.41 26.45 -7.36
N VAL A 170 1.53 26.38 -8.37
CA VAL A 170 0.77 27.56 -8.82
C VAL A 170 -0.45 27.70 -7.91
N SER A 171 -0.70 28.92 -7.43
CA SER A 171 -1.88 29.28 -6.64
C SER A 171 -3.17 29.10 -7.44
#